data_AF-A0A2P6PKF4-F1
#
_entry.id   AF-A0A2P6PKF4-F1
#
_cell.length_a   1.000
_cell.length_b   1.000
_cell.length_c   1.000
_cell.angle_alpha   90.00
_cell.angle_beta   90.00
_cell.angle_gamma   90.00
#
_symmetry.space_group_name_H-M   'P 1'
#
loop_
_entity.id
_entity.type
_entity.pdbx_description
1 polymer ?
#
loop_
_entity_poly.entity_id
_entity_poly.type
_entity_poly.pdbx_seq_one_letter_code
_entity_poly.pdbx_strand_id
1 'polypeptide(L)'
;MKARETVLPIFYDVDPSDVRKQTRSFKKAFENHEKRFWDDEEQVQRWRYALTEVASFSGWNSKEQYESKLIRDIVQVIWGKLQSTSFSYARNLVGIYPRYQQPLNFLLGVGVDDVCFIGIWAMGGIGKTTMVRAVYEIISREFEVSFLLTDVRESVEKSGLLNLQKQLLSGIWTEEADISDLHEGATIIRRLLRHRKVLLILDDVDHSSIEPL
;
A
#
# COMPACT_ATOMS: atom_id res chain seq x y z
N MET A 1 -9.89 -9.12 -26.22
CA MET A 1 -10.57 -8.38 -25.13
C MET A 1 -9.55 -8.10 -24.04
N LYS A 2 -8.97 -6.89 -23.97
CA LYS A 2 -7.87 -6.54 -23.04
C LYS A 2 -8.17 -5.33 -22.13
N ALA A 3 -9.28 -4.61 -22.36
CA ALA A 3 -9.55 -3.33 -21.68
C ALA A 3 -10.28 -3.45 -20.32
N ARG A 4 -10.96 -4.58 -20.06
CA ARG A 4 -11.78 -4.77 -18.85
C ARG A 4 -10.99 -4.78 -17.54
N GLU A 5 -9.67 -4.99 -17.58
CA GLU A 5 -8.85 -5.09 -16.37
C GLU A 5 -8.12 -3.78 -16.00
N THR A 6 -8.14 -2.76 -16.88
CA THR A 6 -7.36 -1.53 -16.71
C THR A 6 -8.22 -0.30 -16.40
N VAL A 7 -9.51 -0.33 -16.72
CA VAL A 7 -10.42 0.82 -16.51
C VAL A 7 -11.31 0.55 -15.31
N LEU A 8 -11.28 1.47 -14.34
CA LEU A 8 -11.98 1.38 -13.06
C LEU A 8 -12.90 2.59 -12.90
N PRO A 9 -14.18 2.51 -13.29
CA PRO A 9 -15.09 3.66 -13.21
C PRO A 9 -15.52 3.95 -11.77
N ILE A 10 -15.59 5.25 -11.45
CA ILE A 10 -16.12 5.77 -10.20
C ILE A 10 -17.30 6.69 -10.56
N PHE A 11 -18.50 6.32 -10.14
CA PHE A 11 -19.73 7.07 -10.35
C PHE A 11 -19.97 7.94 -9.11
N TYR A 12 -19.48 9.17 -9.15
CA TYR A 12 -19.61 10.12 -8.06
C TYR A 12 -20.85 11.01 -8.23
N ASP A 13 -21.76 10.93 -7.26
CA ASP A 13 -23.06 11.61 -7.22
C ASP A 13 -23.91 11.45 -8.50
N VAL A 14 -23.67 10.37 -9.23
CA VAL A 14 -24.37 10.06 -10.48
C VAL A 14 -24.84 8.62 -10.48
N ASP A 15 -26.02 8.37 -11.04
CA ASP A 15 -26.52 7.01 -11.24
C ASP A 15 -25.81 6.41 -12.47
N PRO A 16 -25.13 5.25 -12.34
CA PRO A 16 -24.49 4.57 -13.47
C PRO A 16 -25.45 4.31 -14.65
N SER A 17 -26.74 4.12 -14.38
CA SER A 17 -27.80 3.93 -15.38
C SER A 17 -28.00 5.19 -16.22
N ASP A 18 -27.92 6.37 -15.60
CA ASP A 18 -28.02 7.65 -16.31
C ASP A 18 -26.82 7.88 -17.24
N VAL A 19 -25.63 7.44 -16.82
CA VAL A 19 -24.43 7.48 -17.66
C VAL A 19 -24.54 6.48 -18.82
N ARG A 20 -24.97 5.24 -18.53
CA ARG A 20 -25.06 4.15 -19.52
C ARG A 20 -26.11 4.37 -20.59
N LYS A 21 -27.26 4.95 -20.22
CA LYS A 21 -28.36 5.24 -21.15
C LYS A 21 -28.33 6.68 -21.67
N GLN A 22 -27.35 7.47 -21.22
CA GLN A 22 -27.23 8.90 -21.48
C GLN A 22 -28.55 9.65 -21.24
N THR A 23 -29.17 9.44 -20.08
CA THR A 23 -30.43 10.08 -19.67
C THR A 23 -30.18 11.31 -18.79
N ARG A 24 -31.25 12.04 -18.44
CA ARG A 24 -31.21 13.25 -17.59
C ARG A 24 -30.22 14.31 -18.10
N SER A 25 -29.22 14.68 -17.29
CA SER A 25 -28.21 15.69 -17.63
C SER A 25 -27.34 15.27 -18.81
N PHE A 26 -27.01 13.96 -18.92
CA PHE A 26 -26.23 13.43 -20.02
C PHE A 26 -26.97 13.59 -21.36
N LYS A 27 -28.29 13.38 -21.38
CA LYS A 27 -29.09 13.58 -22.59
C LYS A 27 -28.94 15.02 -23.12
N LYS A 28 -29.16 16.01 -22.26
CA LYS A 28 -29.05 17.43 -22.60
C LYS A 28 -27.63 17.80 -23.05
N ALA A 29 -26.61 17.24 -22.39
CA ALA A 29 -25.22 17.46 -22.77
C ALA A 29 -24.94 16.92 -24.18
N PHE A 30 -25.37 15.70 -24.49
CA PHE A 30 -25.19 15.12 -25.82
C PHE A 30 -25.98 15.86 -26.90
N GLU A 31 -27.21 16.29 -26.64
CA GLU A 31 -27.98 17.13 -27.59
C GLU A 31 -27.24 18.44 -27.92
N ASN A 32 -26.55 19.04 -26.93
CA ASN A 32 -25.72 20.21 -27.15
C ASN A 32 -24.45 19.88 -27.94
N HIS A 33 -23.83 18.73 -27.69
CA HIS A 33 -22.67 18.26 -28.46
C HIS A 33 -23.05 17.97 -29.91
N GLU A 34 -24.19 17.34 -30.19
CA GLU A 34 -24.69 17.09 -31.54
C GLU A 34 -24.90 18.39 -32.33
N LYS A 35 -25.41 19.45 -31.69
CA LYS A 35 -25.53 20.77 -32.33
C LYS A 35 -24.18 21.43 -32.59
N ARG A 36 -23.23 21.26 -31.67
CA ARG A 36 -21.90 21.87 -31.76
C ARG A 36 -21.00 21.19 -32.79
N PHE A 37 -21.12 19.87 -32.91
CA PHE A 37 -20.35 19.01 -33.81
C PHE A 37 -21.26 18.46 -34.90
N TRP A 38 -22.08 19.33 -35.51
CA TRP A 38 -23.09 18.94 -36.50
C TRP A 38 -22.46 18.38 -37.79
N ASP A 39 -21.20 18.72 -38.06
CA ASP A 39 -20.39 18.24 -39.17
C ASP A 39 -19.58 16.98 -38.84
N ASP A 40 -19.56 16.54 -37.57
CA ASP A 40 -18.84 15.36 -37.09
C ASP A 40 -19.73 14.50 -36.18
N GLU A 41 -20.86 14.04 -36.74
CA GLU A 41 -21.79 13.15 -36.04
C GLU A 41 -21.12 11.85 -35.59
N GLU A 42 -20.14 11.35 -36.36
CA GLU A 42 -19.41 10.12 -36.04
C GLU A 42 -18.65 10.26 -34.71
N GLN A 43 -17.99 11.40 -34.47
CA GLN A 43 -17.31 11.66 -33.22
C GLN A 43 -18.26 11.63 -32.02
N VAL A 44 -19.44 12.24 -32.14
CA VAL A 44 -20.42 12.25 -31.05
C VAL A 44 -20.94 10.83 -30.77
N GLN A 45 -21.17 10.03 -31.81
CA GLN A 45 -21.55 8.62 -31.64
C GLN A 45 -20.45 7.79 -30.97
N ARG A 46 -19.17 8.03 -31.29
CA ARG A 46 -18.04 7.36 -30.62
C ARG A 46 -17.99 7.70 -29.12
N TRP A 47 -18.28 8.93 -28.74
CA TRP A 47 -18.37 9.31 -27.32
C TRP A 47 -19.54 8.64 -26.60
N ARG A 48 -20.72 8.58 -27.25
CA ARG A 48 -21.88 7.84 -26.71
C ARG A 48 -21.54 6.37 -26.47
N TYR A 49 -20.92 5.72 -27.44
CA TYR A 49 -20.49 4.34 -27.32
C TYR A 49 -19.46 4.15 -26.19
N ALA A 50 -18.42 5.00 -26.13
CA ALA A 50 -17.40 4.92 -25.08
C ALA A 50 -17.98 5.08 -23.66
N LEU A 51 -18.88 6.04 -23.45
CA LEU A 51 -19.56 6.24 -22.16
C LEU A 51 -20.47 5.07 -21.81
N THR A 52 -21.15 4.48 -22.79
CA THR A 52 -21.99 3.28 -22.60
C THR A 52 -21.15 2.07 -22.18
N GLU A 53 -20.00 1.87 -22.84
CA GLU A 53 -19.06 0.79 -22.52
C GLU A 53 -18.46 0.94 -21.12
N VAL A 54 -17.94 2.14 -20.79
CA VAL A 54 -17.35 2.40 -19.46
C VAL A 54 -18.40 2.27 -18.36
N ALA A 55 -19.62 2.75 -18.59
CA ALA A 55 -20.72 2.62 -17.64
C ALA A 55 -21.23 1.16 -17.51
N SER A 56 -20.79 0.26 -18.37
CA SER A 56 -21.09 -1.17 -18.31
C SER A 56 -20.05 -1.97 -17.53
N PHE A 57 -18.92 -1.36 -17.15
CA PHE A 57 -17.92 -2.00 -16.30
C PHE A 57 -18.36 -1.97 -14.83
N SER A 58 -17.90 -2.97 -14.08
CA SER A 58 -18.01 -2.96 -12.62
C SER A 58 -17.18 -1.80 -12.07
N GLY A 59 -17.77 -1.01 -11.19
CA GLY A 59 -17.14 0.15 -10.58
C GLY A 59 -17.81 0.50 -9.26
N TRP A 60 -17.48 1.67 -8.73
CA TRP A 60 -18.04 2.12 -7.45
C TRP A 60 -19.07 3.23 -7.64
N ASN A 61 -20.11 3.20 -6.81
CA ASN A 61 -21.15 4.22 -6.76
C ASN A 61 -21.06 4.95 -5.41
N SER A 62 -20.87 6.27 -5.42
CA SER A 62 -20.75 7.05 -4.18
C SER A 62 -22.07 7.13 -3.39
N LYS A 63 -23.21 6.83 -4.01
CA LYS A 63 -24.52 6.83 -3.33
C LYS A 63 -24.78 5.60 -2.47
N GLU A 64 -23.98 4.54 -2.65
CA GLU A 64 -24.17 3.26 -1.95
C GLU A 64 -23.35 3.12 -0.66
N GLN A 65 -22.41 4.04 -0.41
CA GLN A 65 -21.52 3.98 0.75
C GLN A 65 -20.94 5.34 1.15
N TYR A 66 -20.48 5.45 2.40
CA TYR A 66 -19.75 6.63 2.88
C TYR A 66 -18.48 6.88 2.04
N GLU A 67 -18.20 8.16 1.77
CA GLU A 67 -17.04 8.57 0.96
C GLU A 67 -15.70 8.04 1.51
N SER A 68 -15.54 8.02 2.84
CA SER A 68 -14.33 7.49 3.47
C SER A 68 -14.12 6.00 3.19
N LYS A 69 -15.20 5.21 3.16
CA LYS A 69 -15.16 3.79 2.79
C LYS A 69 -14.88 3.64 1.29
N LEU A 70 -15.53 4.44 0.45
CA LEU A 70 -15.29 4.47 -0.99
C LEU A 70 -13.83 4.73 -1.34
N ILE A 71 -13.24 5.77 -0.76
CA ILE A 71 -11.83 6.14 -0.98
C ILE A 71 -10.92 4.98 -0.56
N ARG A 72 -11.15 4.39 0.61
CA ARG A 72 -10.36 3.25 1.09
C ARG A 72 -10.43 2.06 0.13
N ASP A 73 -11.63 1.68 -0.32
CA ASP A 73 -11.82 0.55 -1.22
C ASP A 73 -11.14 0.78 -2.58
N ILE A 74 -11.21 2.01 -3.12
CA ILE A 74 -10.51 2.41 -4.35
C ILE A 74 -9.00 2.30 -4.19
N VAL A 75 -8.45 2.88 -3.11
CA VAL A 75 -7.01 2.84 -2.82
C VAL A 75 -6.54 1.40 -2.73
N GLN A 76 -7.27 0.53 -2.02
CA GLN A 76 -6.92 -0.87 -1.87
C GLN A 76 -6.87 -1.63 -3.21
N VAL A 77 -7.85 -1.41 -4.09
CA VAL A 77 -7.88 -2.06 -5.42
C VAL A 77 -6.78 -1.56 -6.34
N ILE A 78 -6.52 -0.25 -6.36
CA ILE A 78 -5.43 0.34 -7.17
C ILE A 78 -4.08 -0.16 -6.66
N TRP A 79 -3.88 -0.15 -5.34
CA TRP A 79 -2.66 -0.62 -4.70
C TRP A 79 -2.37 -2.08 -5.05
N GLY A 80 -3.35 -2.98 -4.90
CA GLY A 80 -3.20 -4.39 -5.28
C GLY A 80 -2.85 -4.59 -6.77
N LYS A 81 -3.46 -3.80 -7.67
CA LYS A 81 -3.14 -3.84 -9.12
C LYS A 81 -1.73 -3.35 -9.43
N LEU A 82 -1.26 -2.31 -8.76
CA LEU A 82 0.10 -1.78 -8.94
C LEU A 82 1.17 -2.68 -8.34
N GLN A 83 0.85 -3.45 -7.30
CA GLN A 83 1.81 -4.30 -6.59
C GLN A 83 2.18 -5.59 -7.34
N SER A 84 1.33 -6.13 -8.22
CA SER A 84 1.56 -7.41 -8.91
C SER A 84 2.81 -7.43 -9.82
N THR A 85 3.39 -6.29 -10.16
CA THR A 85 4.52 -6.17 -11.10
C THR A 85 5.91 -6.31 -10.47
N SER A 86 6.04 -6.40 -9.14
CA SER A 86 7.34 -6.24 -8.46
C SER A 86 7.96 -7.53 -7.84
N PHE A 87 7.43 -8.72 -8.12
CA PHE A 87 7.90 -10.02 -7.59
C PHE A 87 9.21 -10.58 -8.21
N SER A 88 10.15 -9.72 -8.61
CA SER A 88 11.35 -10.16 -9.36
C SER A 88 12.44 -10.80 -8.49
N TYR A 89 12.65 -10.33 -7.26
CA TYR A 89 13.85 -10.70 -6.49
C TYR A 89 13.72 -12.02 -5.71
N ALA A 90 12.57 -12.28 -5.08
CA ALA A 90 12.31 -13.50 -4.31
C ALA A 90 12.41 -14.81 -5.12
N ARG A 91 12.26 -14.77 -6.45
CA ARG A 91 12.33 -15.95 -7.33
C ARG A 91 13.76 -16.48 -7.53
N ASN A 92 14.79 -15.69 -7.22
CA ASN A 92 16.19 -16.05 -7.48
C ASN A 92 16.89 -16.75 -6.31
N LEU A 93 16.20 -17.00 -5.19
CA LEU A 93 16.79 -17.59 -3.99
C LEU A 93 16.49 -19.10 -3.91
N VAL A 94 17.39 -19.92 -4.45
CA VAL A 94 17.32 -21.39 -4.41
C VAL A 94 17.57 -21.89 -2.98
N GLY A 95 16.71 -22.79 -2.48
CA GLY A 95 16.91 -23.49 -1.19
C GLY A 95 16.38 -22.77 0.06
N ILE A 96 15.80 -21.57 -0.08
CA ILE A 96 15.30 -20.80 1.06
C ILE A 96 13.77 -20.90 1.25
N TYR A 97 13.04 -21.34 0.21
CA TYR A 97 11.58 -21.52 0.24
C TYR A 97 11.05 -22.35 1.44
N PRO A 98 11.68 -23.47 1.87
CA PRO A 98 11.21 -24.23 3.03
C PRO A 98 11.45 -23.52 4.38
N ARG A 99 12.42 -22.60 4.46
CA ARG A 99 12.85 -21.97 5.72
C ARG A 99 12.01 -20.76 6.11
N TYR A 100 11.34 -20.12 5.15
CA TYR A 100 10.46 -18.98 5.41
C TYR A 100 9.05 -19.36 5.80
N GLN A 101 8.61 -20.57 5.47
CA GLN A 101 7.19 -20.95 5.54
C GLN A 101 6.64 -20.88 6.97
N GLN A 102 7.46 -21.22 7.98
CA GLN A 102 7.09 -21.09 9.39
C GLN A 102 7.00 -19.61 9.85
N PRO A 103 8.05 -18.77 9.69
CA PRO A 103 7.95 -17.34 9.99
C PRO A 103 6.83 -16.64 9.23
N LEU A 104 6.65 -16.98 7.96
CA LEU A 104 5.65 -16.39 7.06
C LEU A 104 4.22 -16.72 7.52
N ASN A 105 3.93 -18.00 7.75
CA ASN A 105 2.60 -18.43 8.21
C ASN A 105 2.29 -17.89 9.61
N PHE A 106 3.31 -17.74 10.46
CA PHE A 106 3.14 -17.13 11.77
C PHE A 106 2.83 -15.64 11.65
N LEU A 107 3.61 -14.87 10.87
CA LEU A 107 3.41 -13.44 10.64
C LEU A 107 2.07 -13.11 9.95
N LEU A 108 1.61 -13.97 9.04
CA LEU A 108 0.33 -13.83 8.35
C LEU A 108 -0.86 -14.42 9.15
N GLY A 109 -0.58 -15.26 10.15
CA GLY A 109 -1.57 -15.94 10.99
C GLY A 109 -1.86 -15.24 12.32
N VAL A 110 -1.11 -14.20 12.68
CA VAL A 110 -1.44 -13.34 13.83
C VAL A 110 -2.78 -12.65 13.54
N GLY A 111 -3.72 -12.77 14.48
CA GLY A 111 -5.06 -12.17 14.39
C GLY A 111 -5.00 -10.65 14.21
N VAL A 112 -6.12 -10.08 13.76
CA VAL A 112 -6.24 -8.67 13.33
C VAL A 112 -5.89 -7.65 14.44
N ASP A 113 -5.82 -8.08 15.71
CA ASP A 113 -5.64 -7.20 16.88
C ASP A 113 -4.43 -7.51 17.78
N ASP A 114 -3.55 -8.47 17.44
CA ASP A 114 -2.43 -8.87 18.30
C ASP A 114 -1.06 -8.32 17.84
N VAL A 115 -0.26 -7.84 18.80
CA VAL A 115 1.15 -7.45 18.57
C VAL A 115 2.05 -8.66 18.75
N CYS A 116 2.87 -8.96 17.74
CA CYS A 116 3.77 -10.11 17.74
C CYS A 116 5.23 -9.69 17.58
N PHE A 117 6.10 -10.21 18.45
CA PHE A 117 7.56 -10.05 18.35
C PHE A 117 8.21 -11.38 17.99
N ILE A 118 9.12 -11.37 17.02
CA ILE A 118 9.84 -12.57 16.55
C ILE A 118 11.34 -12.30 16.65
N GLY A 119 12.03 -13.11 17.44
CA GLY A 119 13.49 -13.12 17.49
C GLY A 119 14.08 -14.15 16.53
N ILE A 120 15.02 -13.72 15.68
CA ILE A 120 15.77 -14.61 14.78
C ILE A 120 17.24 -14.58 15.20
N TRP A 121 17.74 -15.71 15.66
CA TRP A 121 19.10 -15.85 16.18
C TRP A 121 19.79 -17.10 15.60
N ALA A 122 21.08 -16.98 15.29
CA ALA A 122 21.93 -18.06 14.79
C ALA A 122 23.39 -17.58 14.71
N MET A 123 24.32 -18.51 14.49
CA MET A 123 25.72 -18.18 14.19
C MET A 123 25.86 -17.25 12.97
N GLY A 124 26.98 -16.53 12.91
CA GLY A 124 27.35 -15.68 11.78
C GLY A 124 27.46 -16.49 10.48
N GLY A 125 27.18 -15.85 9.35
CA GLY A 125 27.34 -16.46 8.01
C GLY A 125 26.22 -17.41 7.56
N ILE A 126 25.23 -17.72 8.41
CA ILE A 126 24.14 -18.65 8.05
C ILE A 126 23.08 -18.05 7.10
N GLY A 127 23.18 -16.76 6.79
CA GLY A 127 22.25 -16.05 5.89
C GLY A 127 21.02 -15.44 6.56
N LYS A 128 21.06 -15.11 7.86
CA LYS A 128 19.93 -14.45 8.57
C LYS A 128 19.48 -13.16 7.90
N THR A 129 20.39 -12.25 7.61
CA THR A 129 20.11 -10.98 6.92
C THR A 129 19.47 -11.21 5.55
N THR A 130 19.98 -12.18 4.78
CA THR A 130 19.40 -12.58 3.49
C THR A 130 17.97 -13.10 3.68
N MET A 131 17.75 -13.87 4.75
CA MET A 131 16.45 -14.39 5.12
C MET A 131 15.46 -13.25 5.40
N VAL A 132 15.83 -12.37 6.33
CA VAL A 132 15.03 -11.24 6.75
C VAL A 132 14.66 -10.32 5.57
N ARG A 133 15.61 -10.02 4.68
CA ARG A 133 15.36 -9.23 3.46
C ARG A 133 14.32 -9.88 2.54
N ALA A 134 14.43 -11.17 2.29
CA ALA A 134 13.47 -11.87 1.44
C ALA A 134 12.07 -11.93 2.06
N VAL A 135 11.97 -12.15 3.38
CA VAL A 135 10.68 -12.07 4.09
C VAL A 135 10.08 -10.69 3.92
N TYR A 136 10.86 -9.64 4.19
CA TYR A 136 10.40 -8.26 4.05
C TYR A 136 9.82 -7.98 2.65
N GLU A 137 10.52 -8.40 1.59
CA GLU A 137 10.03 -8.23 0.21
C GLU A 137 8.70 -8.94 -0.05
N ILE A 138 8.49 -10.11 0.58
CA ILE A 138 7.27 -10.91 0.42
C ILE A 138 6.08 -10.31 1.17
N ILE A 139 6.26 -9.90 2.43
CA ILE A 139 5.13 -9.53 3.30
C ILE A 139 4.97 -8.05 3.59
N SER A 140 5.96 -7.20 3.34
CA SER A 140 5.88 -5.76 3.66
C SER A 140 4.59 -5.10 3.16
N ARG A 141 4.09 -5.58 2.04
CA ARG A 141 2.88 -5.10 1.35
C ARG A 141 1.56 -5.41 2.06
N GLU A 142 1.56 -6.41 2.92
CA GLU A 142 0.40 -6.82 3.72
C GLU A 142 0.22 -5.94 4.96
N PHE A 143 1.11 -4.96 5.16
CA PHE A 143 1.13 -4.01 6.28
C PHE A 143 0.95 -2.59 5.74
N GLU A 144 0.28 -1.74 6.52
CA GLU A 144 0.06 -0.32 6.18
C GLU A 144 1.35 0.49 6.31
N VAL A 145 2.24 0.06 7.19
CA VAL A 145 3.55 0.67 7.42
C VAL A 145 4.57 -0.46 7.55
N SER A 146 5.66 -0.40 6.78
CA SER A 146 6.70 -1.41 6.82
C SER A 146 8.09 -0.78 6.82
N PHE A 147 8.96 -1.21 7.73
CA PHE A 147 10.35 -0.78 7.80
C PHE A 147 11.29 -1.97 7.93
N LEU A 148 12.41 -1.89 7.20
CA LEU A 148 13.57 -2.72 7.38
C LEU A 148 14.75 -1.81 7.73
N LEU A 149 15.20 -1.89 8.97
CA LEU A 149 16.42 -1.25 9.42
C LEU A 149 17.53 -2.31 9.43
N THR A 150 18.58 -2.10 8.63
CA THR A 150 19.73 -2.99 8.57
C THR A 150 20.89 -2.43 9.35
N ASP A 151 21.79 -3.32 9.79
CA ASP A 151 23.03 -2.94 10.47
C ASP A 151 22.73 -2.05 11.68
N VAL A 152 21.71 -2.42 12.47
CA VAL A 152 21.18 -1.60 13.57
C VAL A 152 22.25 -1.36 14.61
N ARG A 153 22.99 -2.40 15.00
CA ARG A 153 24.13 -2.29 15.92
C ARG A 153 25.12 -1.23 15.46
N GLU A 154 25.61 -1.33 14.23
CA GLU A 154 26.59 -0.40 13.67
C GLU A 154 26.02 1.03 13.59
N SER A 155 24.75 1.16 13.23
CA SER A 155 24.05 2.44 13.13
C SER A 155 23.93 3.14 14.49
N VAL A 156 23.60 2.37 15.54
CA VAL A 156 23.55 2.86 16.93
C VAL A 156 24.95 3.23 17.43
N GLU A 157 25.97 2.42 17.16
CA GLU A 157 27.36 2.71 17.54
C GLU A 157 27.88 4.00 16.87
N LYS A 158 27.54 4.25 15.61
CA LYS A 158 28.02 5.41 14.84
C LYS A 158 27.24 6.70 15.11
N SER A 159 25.92 6.60 15.23
CA SER A 159 25.02 7.76 15.16
C SER A 159 24.02 7.85 16.31
N GLY A 160 23.99 6.85 17.19
CA GLY A 160 23.09 6.78 18.33
C GLY A 160 21.65 6.41 17.96
N LEU A 161 20.90 6.00 18.98
CA LEU A 161 19.50 5.59 18.83
C LEU A 161 18.58 6.73 18.36
N LEU A 162 18.94 7.99 18.66
CA LEU A 162 18.17 9.17 18.26
C LEU A 162 18.14 9.31 16.73
N ASN A 163 19.26 9.04 16.08
CA ASN A 163 19.34 9.10 14.62
C ASN A 163 18.52 7.97 13.98
N LEU A 164 18.47 6.81 14.63
CA LEU A 164 17.65 5.67 14.18
C LEU A 164 16.14 5.99 14.28
N GLN A 165 15.71 6.68 15.34
CA GLN A 165 14.35 7.22 15.44
C GLN A 165 14.05 8.26 14.35
N LYS A 166 14.99 9.19 14.06
CA LYS A 166 14.86 10.15 12.96
C LYS A 166 14.72 9.46 11.61
N GLN A 167 15.52 8.43 11.36
CA GLN A 167 15.42 7.61 10.15
C GLN A 167 14.05 6.96 10.02
N LEU A 168 13.56 6.33 11.10
CA LEU A 168 12.23 5.70 11.10
C LEU A 168 11.12 6.76 10.88
N LEU A 169 11.21 7.92 11.50
CA LEU A 169 10.24 9.01 11.33
C LEU A 169 10.24 9.59 9.92
N SER A 170 11.41 9.80 9.31
CA SER A 170 11.53 10.26 7.91
C SER A 170 10.89 9.29 6.91
N GLY A 171 10.84 8.00 7.24
CA GLY A 171 10.14 7.00 6.44
C GLY A 171 8.62 7.01 6.61
N ILE A 172 8.10 7.53 7.73
CA ILE A 172 6.65 7.65 8.00
C ILE A 172 6.13 9.02 7.55
N TRP A 173 6.94 10.06 7.69
CA TRP A 173 6.59 11.47 7.58
C TRP A 173 7.52 12.18 6.59
N THR A 174 6.95 12.98 5.69
CA THR A 174 7.68 13.59 4.56
C THR A 174 8.50 14.82 4.95
N GLU A 175 8.21 15.45 6.09
CA GLU A 175 9.01 16.59 6.59
C GLU A 175 10.15 16.10 7.50
N GLU A 176 11.21 16.90 7.62
CA GLU A 176 12.31 16.58 8.53
C GLU A 176 11.77 16.48 9.97
N ALA A 177 11.87 15.29 10.55
CA ALA A 177 11.49 15.06 11.94
C ALA A 177 12.55 15.68 12.85
N ASP A 178 12.33 16.93 13.24
CA ASP A 178 13.16 17.60 14.23
C ASP A 178 12.77 17.13 15.64
N ILE A 179 13.31 15.97 16.03
CA ILE A 179 13.20 15.45 17.40
C ILE A 179 14.43 15.85 18.21
N SER A 180 14.17 16.36 19.42
CA SER A 180 15.17 16.87 20.35
C SER A 180 15.74 15.80 21.28
N ASP A 181 14.97 14.75 21.57
CA ASP A 181 15.40 13.64 22.42
C ASP A 181 14.69 12.29 22.10
N LEU A 182 15.18 11.21 22.74
CA LEU A 182 14.70 9.83 22.52
C LEU A 182 13.25 9.60 22.95
N HIS A 183 12.82 10.27 24.01
CA HIS A 183 11.48 10.13 24.55
C HIS A 183 10.45 10.83 23.65
N GLU A 184 10.80 12.02 23.17
CA GLU A 184 10.03 12.73 22.15
C GLU A 184 9.86 11.87 20.89
N GLY A 185 10.97 11.34 20.36
CA GLY A 185 10.94 10.46 19.18
C GLY A 185 10.08 9.22 19.40
N ALA A 186 10.23 8.53 20.52
CA ALA A 186 9.40 7.36 20.86
C ALA A 186 7.91 7.71 20.96
N THR A 187 7.59 8.87 21.53
CA THR A 187 6.20 9.35 21.67
C THR A 187 5.57 9.64 20.31
N ILE A 188 6.30 10.29 19.40
CA ILE A 188 5.82 10.56 18.04
C ILE A 188 5.65 9.27 17.26
N ILE A 189 6.63 8.35 17.31
CA ILE A 189 6.55 7.05 16.65
C ILE A 189 5.31 6.28 17.15
N ARG A 190 5.11 6.18 18.47
CA ARG A 190 3.92 5.54 19.05
C ARG A 190 2.63 6.16 18.54
N ARG A 191 2.55 7.49 18.49
CA ARG A 191 1.36 8.21 18.01
C ARG A 191 1.06 7.90 16.53
N LEU A 192 2.09 7.89 15.69
CA LEU A 192 1.95 7.65 14.25
C LEU A 192 1.56 6.20 13.92
N LEU A 193 2.01 5.25 14.74
CA LEU A 193 1.81 3.81 14.53
C LEU A 193 0.58 3.23 15.26
N ARG A 194 -0.01 3.95 16.23
CA ARG A 194 -1.02 3.45 17.19
C ARG A 194 -2.22 2.69 16.59
N HIS A 195 -2.61 3.00 15.37
CA HIS A 195 -3.81 2.44 14.73
C HIS A 195 -3.52 1.88 13.34
N ARG A 196 -2.27 1.51 13.09
CA ARG A 196 -1.82 0.98 11.81
C ARG A 196 -1.35 -0.44 11.96
N LYS A 197 -1.54 -1.25 10.92
CA LYS A 197 -0.92 -2.56 10.81
C LYS A 197 0.55 -2.37 10.43
N VAL A 198 1.48 -2.60 11.36
CA VAL A 198 2.91 -2.28 11.19
C VAL A 198 3.79 -3.53 11.12
N LEU A 199 4.71 -3.56 10.15
CA LEU A 199 5.83 -4.49 10.11
C LEU A 199 7.14 -3.72 10.37
N LEU A 200 7.76 -3.95 11.52
CA LEU A 200 9.08 -3.41 11.83
C LEU A 200 10.08 -4.54 11.93
N ILE A 201 11.12 -4.49 11.10
CA ILE A 201 12.21 -5.46 11.09
C ILE A 201 13.51 -4.74 11.43
N LEU A 202 14.18 -5.25 12.46
CA LEU A 202 15.48 -4.78 12.93
C LEU A 202 16.51 -5.88 12.68
N ASP A 203 17.42 -5.66 11.73
CA ASP A 203 18.50 -6.60 11.41
C ASP A 203 19.80 -6.18 12.11
N ASP A 204 20.56 -7.19 12.56
CA ASP A 204 21.80 -7.03 13.32
C ASP A 204 21.65 -6.18 14.61
N VAL A 205 20.75 -6.61 15.50
CA VAL A 205 20.58 -6.02 16.85
C VAL A 205 21.47 -6.71 17.88
N ASP A 206 22.01 -5.96 18.83
CA ASP A 206 22.76 -6.48 19.99
C ASP A 206 21.98 -6.30 21.31
N HIS A 207 22.33 -7.06 22.35
CA HIS A 207 21.68 -7.06 23.67
C HIS A 207 21.66 -5.68 24.35
N SER A 208 22.63 -4.80 24.06
CA SER A 208 22.67 -3.42 24.56
C SER A 208 21.73 -2.46 23.83
N SER A 209 21.12 -2.89 22.71
CA SER A 209 20.27 -2.06 21.85
C SER A 209 18.77 -2.26 22.11
N ILE A 210 18.41 -3.16 23.03
CA ILE A 210 17.03 -3.55 23.34
C ILE A 210 16.75 -3.19 24.81
N GLU A 211 16.71 -1.90 25.13
CA GLU A 211 15.92 -1.47 26.29
C GLU A 211 14.45 -1.29 25.86
N PRO A 212 13.47 -1.58 26.73
CA PRO A 212 12.07 -1.55 26.33
C PRO A 212 11.65 -0.14 25.92
N LEU A 213 11.21 0.00 24.67
CA LEU A 213 10.55 1.21 24.13
C LEU A 213 9.28 1.54 24.91
#